data_AF-S0IYR4-F1
#
_entry.id   AF-S0IYR4-F1
#
_cell.length_a   1.000
_cell.length_b   1.000
_cell.length_c   1.000
_cell.angle_alpha   90.00
_cell.angle_beta   90.00
_cell.angle_gamma   90.00
#
_symmetry.space_group_name_H-M   'P 1'
#
loop_
_entity.id
_entity.type
_entity.pdbx_description
1 polymer ?
#
loop_
_entity_poly.entity_id
_entity_poly.type
_entity_poly.pdbx_seq_one_letter_code
_entity_poly.pdbx_strand_id
1 'polypeptide(L)'
;SEKANLSGENRYDSTNLVSKIVGVNKDSFVHAQFVAESQNKADSTSRAGYGFHNDGITGGFLYLDNDHKLKFIDAFGGVHVIIMESP
;
A
#
# COMPACT_ATOMS: atom_id res chain seq x y z
N SER A 1 -8.54 20.96 -10.82
CA SER A 1 -8.19 19.74 -10.09
C SER A 1 -7.16 20.12 -9.04
N GLU A 2 -7.57 20.17 -7.78
CA GLU A 2 -6.60 20.38 -6.70
C GLU A 2 -5.70 19.14 -6.66
N LYS A 3 -4.42 19.35 -6.97
CA LYS A 3 -3.42 18.31 -6.81
C LYS A 3 -3.23 18.08 -5.31
N ALA A 4 -3.06 16.83 -4.92
CA ALA A 4 -2.55 16.46 -3.60
C ALA A 4 -1.43 17.42 -3.20
N ASN A 5 -1.59 18.10 -2.05
CA ASN A 5 -0.63 19.11 -1.61
C ASN A 5 0.75 18.46 -1.46
N LEU A 6 1.78 19.04 -2.08
CA LEU A 6 3.12 18.41 -2.20
C LEU A 6 3.87 18.29 -0.86
N SER A 7 3.35 18.91 0.20
CA SER A 7 3.99 18.96 1.52
C SER A 7 3.02 18.79 2.69
N GLY A 8 1.75 18.46 2.43
CA GLY A 8 0.71 18.37 3.45
C GLY A 8 -0.08 17.07 3.38
N GLU A 9 -0.60 16.64 4.52
CA GLU A 9 -1.57 15.54 4.58
C GLU A 9 -2.81 15.90 3.76
N ASN A 10 -3.22 15.03 2.82
CA ASN A 10 -4.52 15.16 2.17
C ASN A 10 -5.57 14.55 3.09
N ARG A 11 -6.06 15.35 4.05
CA ARG A 11 -7.11 14.95 4.97
C ARG A 11 -8.47 15.25 4.35
N TYR A 12 -9.34 14.25 4.30
CA TYR A 12 -10.73 14.37 3.88
C TYR A 12 -11.60 13.69 4.93
N ASP A 13 -12.64 14.37 5.40
CA ASP A 13 -13.49 13.97 6.52
C ASP A 13 -14.78 13.25 6.10
N SER A 14 -14.91 12.92 4.81
CA SER A 14 -16.02 12.17 4.24
C SER A 14 -15.52 10.99 3.38
N THR A 15 -16.32 10.51 2.43
CA THR A 15 -16.00 9.35 1.59
C THR A 15 -15.28 9.73 0.30
N ASN A 16 -14.03 9.28 0.13
CA ASN A 16 -13.36 9.31 -1.17
C ASN A 16 -13.77 8.08 -2.00
N LEU A 17 -14.56 8.30 -3.06
CA LEU A 17 -14.88 7.25 -4.04
C LEU A 17 -13.94 7.36 -5.23
N VAL A 18 -13.27 6.25 -5.57
CA VAL A 18 -12.41 6.18 -6.75
C VAL A 18 -12.79 4.96 -7.58
N SER A 19 -13.03 5.16 -8.88
CA SER A 19 -13.45 4.12 -9.82
C SER A 19 -12.65 4.16 -11.13
N LYS A 20 -12.18 2.99 -11.56
CA LYS A 20 -11.41 2.78 -12.79
C LYS A 20 -11.61 1.34 -13.21
N ILE A 21 -11.90 1.13 -14.48
CA ILE A 21 -11.97 -0.21 -15.04
C ILE A 21 -10.54 -0.69 -15.26
N VAL A 22 -10.14 -1.74 -14.57
CA VAL A 22 -8.82 -2.38 -14.68
C VAL A 22 -9.03 -3.89 -14.85
N GLY A 23 -8.54 -4.45 -15.95
CA GLY A 23 -8.54 -5.90 -16.13
C GLY A 23 -7.49 -6.59 -15.25
N VAL A 24 -7.55 -7.91 -15.09
CA VAL A 24 -6.56 -8.70 -14.33
C VAL A 24 -5.65 -9.46 -15.29
N ASN A 25 -4.38 -9.09 -15.32
CA ASN A 25 -3.29 -9.76 -16.04
C ASN A 25 -1.94 -9.43 -15.35
N LYS A 26 -0.84 -9.99 -15.87
CA LYS A 26 0.50 -9.86 -15.28
C LYS A 26 1.01 -8.42 -15.15
N ASP A 27 0.49 -7.48 -15.94
CA ASP A 27 0.90 -6.07 -15.97
C ASP A 27 -0.14 -5.16 -15.30
N SER A 28 -1.24 -5.71 -14.77
CA SER A 28 -2.32 -4.91 -14.17
C SER A 28 -1.88 -4.11 -12.94
N PHE A 29 -0.80 -4.50 -12.27
CA PHE A 29 -0.32 -3.82 -11.06
C PHE A 29 0.10 -2.36 -11.32
N VAL A 30 0.64 -2.02 -12.49
CA VAL A 30 0.96 -0.61 -12.83
C VAL A 30 -0.27 0.19 -13.28
N HIS A 31 -1.38 -0.48 -13.56
CA HIS A 31 -2.63 0.14 -14.01
C HIS A 31 -3.72 0.14 -12.94
N ALA A 32 -3.43 -0.37 -11.74
CA ALA A 32 -4.36 -0.42 -10.63
C ALA A 32 -4.91 0.98 -10.27
N GLN A 33 -6.01 1.00 -9.52
CA GLN A 33 -6.63 2.24 -9.07
C GLN A 33 -5.68 3.08 -8.24
N PHE A 34 -4.95 2.40 -7.36
CA PHE A 34 -3.86 2.93 -6.57
C PHE A 34 -2.65 2.03 -6.82
N VAL A 35 -1.49 2.65 -6.97
CA VAL A 35 -0.21 1.95 -7.11
C VAL A 35 0.68 2.46 -6.00
N ALA A 36 1.21 1.53 -5.19
CA ALA A 36 2.30 1.82 -4.30
C ALA A 36 3.60 1.37 -5.00
N GLU A 37 4.60 2.24 -5.03
CA GLU A 37 5.91 1.96 -5.58
C GLU A 37 6.97 2.32 -4.54
N SER A 38 8.02 1.51 -4.48
CA SER A 38 9.20 1.77 -3.67
C SER A 38 10.44 1.67 -4.54
N GLN A 39 11.41 2.54 -4.28
CA GLN A 39 12.72 2.53 -4.94
C GLN A 39 13.63 1.45 -4.31
N ASN A 40 13.16 0.20 -4.26
CA ASN A 40 13.88 -0.91 -3.62
C ASN A 40 15.27 -1.18 -4.24
N LYS A 41 15.52 -0.74 -5.49
CA LYS A 41 16.84 -0.76 -6.13
C LYS A 41 17.85 0.17 -5.46
N ALA A 42 17.40 1.28 -4.89
CA ALA A 42 18.24 2.24 -4.19
C ALA A 42 18.39 1.88 -2.70
N ASP A 43 17.33 1.32 -2.10
CA ASP A 43 17.32 0.88 -0.71
C ASP A 43 16.57 -0.45 -0.56
N SER A 44 17.32 -1.51 -0.25
CA SER A 44 16.79 -2.86 -0.11
C SER A 44 15.87 -3.06 1.11
N THR A 45 15.77 -2.06 1.99
CA THR A 45 14.85 -2.05 3.14
C THR A 45 13.51 -1.38 2.81
N SER A 46 13.43 -0.63 1.72
CA SER A 46 12.22 0.09 1.30
C SER A 46 11.17 -0.87 0.72
N ARG A 47 9.88 -0.61 0.98
CA ARG A 47 8.76 -1.45 0.53
C ARG A 47 7.61 -0.62 -0.01
N ALA A 48 6.99 -1.12 -1.08
CA ALA A 48 5.74 -0.58 -1.58
C ALA A 48 4.59 -1.06 -0.69
N GLY A 49 3.73 -0.15 -0.22
CA GLY A 49 2.60 -0.54 0.60
C GLY A 49 1.66 0.60 0.97
N TYR A 50 0.66 0.25 1.79
CA TYR A 50 -0.36 1.14 2.30
C TYR A 50 -0.37 1.12 3.83
N GLY A 51 -0.31 2.30 4.43
CA GLY A 51 -0.40 2.50 5.88
C GLY A 51 -1.86 2.62 6.33
N PHE A 52 -2.18 1.99 7.45
CA PHE A 52 -3.44 2.11 8.15
C PHE A 52 -3.18 2.79 9.48
N HIS A 53 -3.93 3.85 9.77
CA HIS A 53 -3.77 4.64 10.98
C HIS A 53 -5.13 4.83 11.65
N ASN A 54 -5.29 4.28 12.84
CA ASN A 54 -6.33 4.70 13.77
C ASN A 54 -5.69 5.75 14.68
N ASP A 55 -6.05 7.01 14.45
CA ASP A 55 -5.46 8.20 15.08
C ASP A 55 -5.18 8.00 16.59
N GLY A 56 -3.90 7.88 16.96
CA GLY A 56 -3.43 7.69 18.34
C GLY A 56 -3.72 6.33 18.98
N ILE A 57 -4.39 5.39 18.30
CA ILE A 57 -4.80 4.09 18.86
C ILE A 57 -3.95 2.93 18.35
N THR A 58 -3.87 2.76 17.03
CA THR A 58 -3.15 1.64 16.40
C THR A 58 -2.89 1.92 14.93
N GLY A 59 -2.13 1.04 14.29
CA GLY A 59 -1.91 1.10 12.87
C GLY A 59 -1.20 -0.15 12.37
N GLY A 60 -0.83 -0.09 11.11
CA GLY A 60 -0.02 -1.12 10.50
C GLY A 60 0.25 -0.79 9.05
N PHE A 61 1.08 -1.63 8.44
CA PHE A 61 1.57 -1.42 7.10
C PHE A 61 1.41 -2.71 6.31
N LEU A 62 0.59 -2.65 5.26
CA LEU A 62 0.44 -3.73 4.27
C LEU A 62 1.43 -3.48 3.13
N TYR A 63 2.30 -4.44 2.84
CA TYR A 63 3.37 -4.26 1.87
C TYR A 63 3.70 -5.53 1.09
N LEU A 64 4.18 -5.34 -0.14
CA LEU A 64 4.80 -6.40 -0.93
C LEU A 64 6.28 -6.48 -0.59
N ASP A 65 6.71 -7.61 -0.04
CA ASP A 65 8.10 -7.82 0.38
C ASP A 65 8.99 -8.31 -0.79
N ASN A 66 10.30 -8.20 -0.64
CA ASN A 66 11.28 -8.62 -1.63
C ASN A 66 11.31 -10.15 -1.83
N ASP A 67 10.68 -10.92 -0.95
CA ASP A 67 10.44 -12.36 -1.12
C ASP A 67 9.16 -12.68 -1.90
N HIS A 68 8.56 -11.65 -2.54
CA HIS A 68 7.35 -11.72 -3.36
C HIS A 68 6.07 -12.09 -2.58
N LYS A 69 6.09 -11.98 -1.25
CA LYS A 69 4.90 -12.22 -0.41
C LYS A 69 4.26 -10.91 0.01
N LEU A 70 2.94 -10.91 0.04
CA LEU A 70 2.17 -9.85 0.68
C LEU A 70 2.25 -10.04 2.21
N LYS A 71 2.65 -9.00 2.93
CA LYS A 71 2.81 -9.03 4.40
C LYS A 71 2.14 -7.83 5.05
N PHE A 72 1.73 -8.00 6.29
CA PHE A 72 1.26 -6.94 7.16
C PHE A 72 2.12 -6.89 8.42
N ILE A 73 2.70 -5.73 8.73
CA ILE A 73 3.36 -5.48 10.02
C ILE A 73 2.45 -4.61 10.88
N ASP A 74 2.11 -5.12 12.07
CA ASP A 74 1.29 -4.38 13.04
C ASP A 74 2.11 -3.34 13.81
N ALA A 75 1.40 -2.45 14.53
CA ALA A 75 2.02 -1.38 15.33
C ALA A 75 2.96 -1.89 16.45
N PHE A 76 2.96 -3.18 16.76
CA PHE A 76 3.81 -3.81 17.77
C PHE A 76 5.01 -4.54 17.15
N GLY A 77 5.15 -4.52 15.82
CA GLY A 77 6.21 -5.19 15.08
C GLY A 77 5.92 -6.64 14.72
N GLY A 78 4.71 -7.14 14.97
CA GLY A 78 4.29 -8.47 14.55
C GLY A 78 4.11 -8.52 13.03
N VAL A 79 4.81 -9.46 12.38
CA VAL A 79 4.76 -9.65 10.92
C VAL A 79 3.88 -10.84 10.57
N HIS A 80 2.86 -10.58 9.75
CA HIS A 80 1.87 -11.55 9.31
C HIS A 80 1.98 -11.71 7.79
N VAL A 81 2.22 -12.93 7.31
CA VAL A 81 2.19 -13.22 5.87
C VAL A 81 0.74 -13.43 5.47
N ILE A 82 0.26 -12.63 4.52
CA ILE A 82 -1.06 -12.82 3.93
C ILE A 82 -0.90 -13.92 2.88
N ILE A 83 -1.49 -15.08 3.18
CA ILE A 83 -1.35 -16.29 2.39
C ILE A 83 -1.67 -16.00 0.92
N MET A 84 -0.66 -16.11 0.06
CA MET A 84 -0.84 -16.27 -1.38
C MET A 84 -0.59 -17.73 -1.70
N GLU A 85 -1.59 -18.57 -1.46
CA GLU A 85 -1.56 -19.94 -1.97
C GLU A 85 -1.88 -19.88 -3.47
N SER A 86 -0.89 -20.25 -4.28
CA SER A 86 -1.13 -20.82 -5.59
C SER A 86 -0.60 -22.26 -5.52
N PRO A 87 -1.39 -23.27 -5.94
CA PRO A 87 -1.00 -24.67 -5.93
C PRO A 87 0.26 -24.94 -6.77
#